data_AF-Q7K112-F1
#
_entry.id   AF-Q7K112-F1
#
_cell.length_a   1.000
_cell.length_b   1.000
_cell.length_c   1.000
_cell.angle_alpha   90.00
_cell.angle_beta   90.00
_cell.angle_gamma   90.00
#
_symmetry.space_group_name_H-M   'P 1'
#
loop_
_entity.id
_entity.type
_entity.pdbx_description
1 polymer ?
#
loop_
_entity_poly.entity_id
_entity_poly.type
_entity_poly.pdbx_seq_one_letter_code
_entity_poly.pdbx_strand_id
1 'polypeptide(L)'
;MKGNHYKMSRNKDKYDSANRRQQIFLSQEDIAAGKKTNWSGLEITGCVRNISPSLWEFEHLTALYLNDNQLLRLPADVGMLTSLRTLDLSSNKLRSLPAELGELIQLRELLLNNNFLRVLPYEIGKLFHLVILGLMGNPLQKEFMNIYNEPNGTQKLLTYMLDNLSFTVNPPPQRPWLPLAKPNKTRPACIFTVMCYNVLCDKYATRQMYGYCPSWALCWEYRKKSIIDEIRHYAADIISLQEIETEQFYHFFLPELKNDGYEGIFSPKSRAKTMSELERKYVDGCAIFFRASKFTLIKESLIEFNQLAMANAEGSDNMLNRVMPKDNIGLAALLKVKENAWEPMSEVTQISQPLLVCTAHIHWDPEFCDVKLIQTMMLSNELKTIIDEASHSFRPGHKNDSNAVQLLLCGDFNSLPDSGVVEFLGKGRVSMDHLDFKDMGYKSCLQRLLSNDTNEFTHSFKLASAYNEDIMPHTNYTFDFKGIIDYIFYTKTGMVPLGLLGPVSNDWLRENKVVGCPHPHIPSDHFPLLVELELMHTASQQAPPNGLINRR
;
A
#
# COMPACT_ATOMS: atom_id res chain seq x y z
N MET A 1 34.43 -28.34 -64.22
CA MET A 1 33.66 -27.29 -64.96
C MET A 1 32.21 -27.72 -64.99
N LYS A 2 31.18 -27.01 -64.53
CA LYS A 2 30.97 -25.72 -63.85
C LYS A 2 29.85 -25.98 -62.82
N GLY A 3 29.92 -25.33 -61.65
CA GLY A 3 28.93 -25.45 -60.59
C GLY A 3 27.67 -24.60 -60.85
N ASN A 4 26.53 -25.08 -60.35
CA ASN A 4 25.27 -24.34 -60.35
C ASN A 4 25.18 -23.48 -59.09
N HIS A 5 25.31 -22.16 -59.28
CA HIS A 5 25.00 -21.14 -58.29
C HIS A 5 23.48 -21.05 -58.10
N TYR A 6 22.99 -21.41 -56.91
CA TYR A 6 21.70 -20.93 -56.43
C TYR A 6 21.82 -19.44 -56.10
N LYS A 7 21.27 -18.58 -56.97
CA LYS A 7 21.04 -17.16 -56.68
C LYS A 7 19.96 -17.05 -55.59
N MET A 8 20.34 -16.68 -54.37
CA MET A 8 19.39 -16.14 -53.39
C MET A 8 18.85 -14.81 -53.92
N SER A 9 17.56 -14.78 -54.25
CA SER A 9 16.84 -13.55 -54.53
C SER A 9 16.82 -12.69 -53.27
N ARG A 10 17.54 -11.58 -53.28
CA ARG A 10 17.40 -10.50 -52.30
C ARG A 10 16.02 -9.89 -52.48
N ASN A 11 15.05 -10.26 -51.64
CA ASN A 11 13.88 -9.42 -51.41
C ASN A 11 14.34 -8.18 -50.62
N LYS A 12 14.83 -7.19 -51.36
CA LYS A 12 15.31 -5.91 -50.83
C LYS A 12 14.21 -4.82 -50.85
N ASP A 13 12.99 -5.15 -51.32
CA ASP A 13 11.99 -4.15 -51.70
C ASP A 13 10.66 -4.24 -50.89
N LYS A 14 10.68 -4.70 -49.64
CA LYS A 14 9.48 -4.65 -48.76
C LYS A 14 9.64 -3.88 -47.45
N TYR A 15 10.83 -3.32 -47.18
CA TYR A 15 11.12 -2.52 -46.00
C TYR A 15 11.94 -1.27 -46.32
N ASP A 16 11.73 -0.66 -47.48
CA ASP A 16 12.34 0.64 -47.77
C ASP A 16 11.28 1.73 -47.93
N SER A 17 11.36 2.72 -47.04
CA SER A 17 10.90 4.10 -47.19
C SER A 17 9.41 4.44 -47.02
N ALA A 18 8.92 4.35 -45.78
CA ALA A 18 7.95 5.34 -45.28
C ALA A 18 8.27 5.64 -43.80
N ASN A 19 8.73 6.85 -43.52
CA ASN A 19 9.19 7.36 -42.21
C ASN A 19 10.60 6.93 -41.76
N ARG A 20 11.65 7.42 -42.45
CA ARG A 20 12.81 7.88 -41.67
C ARG A 20 12.27 8.96 -40.73
N ARG A 21 12.32 8.73 -39.42
CA ARG A 21 11.89 9.71 -38.40
C ARG A 21 12.85 10.90 -38.44
N GLN A 22 12.69 11.77 -39.44
CA GLN A 22 13.46 13.00 -39.58
C GLN A 22 13.01 13.97 -38.50
N GLN A 23 13.74 14.01 -37.39
CA GLN A 23 13.63 15.11 -36.46
C GLN A 23 14.52 16.25 -36.96
N ILE A 24 13.94 17.45 -37.01
CA ILE A 24 14.58 18.67 -37.54
C ILE A 24 15.43 19.28 -36.42
N PHE A 25 16.70 19.58 -36.69
CA PHE A 25 17.53 20.34 -35.77
C PHE A 25 16.94 21.75 -35.57
N LEU A 26 16.85 22.23 -34.33
CA LEU A 26 16.36 23.59 -34.05
C LEU A 26 17.23 24.61 -34.77
N SER A 27 16.59 25.59 -35.41
CA SER A 27 17.28 26.76 -35.93
C SER A 27 17.76 27.66 -34.78
N GLN A 28 18.69 28.58 -35.03
CA GLN A 28 19.11 29.57 -34.03
C GLN A 28 17.94 30.44 -33.55
N GLU A 29 16.95 30.69 -34.41
CA GLU A 29 15.72 31.42 -34.09
C GLU A 29 14.82 30.63 -33.14
N ASP A 30 14.72 29.31 -33.32
CA ASP A 30 13.94 28.45 -32.41
C ASP A 30 14.56 28.36 -31.01
N ILE A 31 15.89 28.34 -30.93
CA ILE A 31 16.63 28.36 -29.66
C ILE A 31 16.43 29.72 -28.96
N ALA A 32 16.49 30.83 -29.71
CA ALA A 32 16.23 32.16 -29.19
C ALA A 32 14.77 32.36 -28.72
N ALA A 33 13.81 31.64 -29.34
CA ALA A 33 12.41 31.60 -28.94
C ALA A 33 12.12 30.67 -27.73
N GLY A 34 13.15 30.08 -27.11
CA GLY A 34 13.01 29.22 -25.94
C GLY A 34 12.47 27.81 -26.21
N LYS A 35 12.40 27.37 -27.48
CA LYS A 35 11.99 26.01 -27.81
C LYS A 35 13.10 25.03 -27.39
N LYS A 36 12.70 23.94 -26.74
CA LYS A 36 13.58 22.81 -26.39
C LYS A 36 13.29 21.62 -27.30
N THR A 37 14.33 20.95 -27.80
CA THR A 37 14.14 19.66 -28.48
C THR A 37 14.02 18.55 -27.46
N ASN A 38 12.99 17.73 -27.59
CA ASN A 38 12.83 16.49 -26.83
C ASN A 38 13.15 15.30 -27.75
N TRP A 39 14.44 15.01 -27.96
CA TRP A 39 14.89 13.83 -28.66
C TRP A 39 14.77 12.61 -27.73
N SER A 40 13.64 11.90 -27.78
CA SER A 40 13.40 10.72 -26.95
C SER A 40 13.71 9.41 -27.68
N GLY A 41 13.98 9.47 -28.98
CA GLY A 41 14.26 8.32 -29.82
C GLY A 41 15.61 8.45 -30.54
N LEU A 42 16.43 7.41 -30.51
CA LEU A 42 17.67 7.35 -31.27
C LEU A 42 17.69 6.11 -32.18
N GLU A 43 18.06 6.32 -33.44
CA GLU A 43 18.28 5.26 -34.41
C GLU A 43 19.72 5.33 -34.93
N ILE A 44 20.44 4.21 -34.85
CA ILE A 44 21.80 4.08 -35.35
C ILE A 44 21.82 2.91 -36.33
N THR A 45 22.15 3.18 -37.59
CA THR A 45 22.28 2.16 -38.64
C THR A 45 23.61 2.34 -39.39
N GLY A 46 24.08 1.30 -40.09
CA GLY A 46 25.26 1.40 -40.95
C GLY A 46 26.41 0.46 -40.59
N CYS A 47 26.13 -0.80 -40.25
CA CYS A 47 27.14 -1.82 -39.93
C CYS A 47 28.00 -1.51 -38.68
N VAL A 48 27.42 -0.78 -37.71
CA VAL A 48 28.12 -0.39 -36.47
C VAL A 48 28.54 -1.63 -35.68
N ARG A 49 29.79 -1.64 -35.20
CA ARG A 49 30.35 -2.74 -34.36
C ARG A 49 30.50 -2.36 -32.90
N ASN A 50 30.76 -1.08 -32.63
CA ASN A 50 30.98 -0.53 -31.31
C ASN A 50 30.12 0.72 -31.15
N ILE A 51 29.52 0.86 -29.98
CA ILE A 51 28.73 2.02 -29.59
C ILE A 51 29.55 2.81 -28.58
N SER A 52 29.53 4.15 -28.67
CA SER A 52 30.18 5.01 -27.69
C SER A 52 29.55 4.83 -26.30
N PRO A 53 30.34 4.72 -25.22
CA PRO A 53 29.80 4.63 -23.86
C PRO A 53 28.85 5.77 -23.50
N SER A 54 29.06 6.97 -24.06
CA SER A 54 28.20 8.14 -23.82
C SER A 54 26.74 7.96 -24.26
N LEU A 55 26.41 6.96 -25.09
CA LEU A 55 25.01 6.63 -25.40
C LEU A 55 24.25 6.24 -24.13
N TRP A 56 24.89 5.52 -23.22
CA TRP A 56 24.24 4.93 -22.05
C TRP A 56 23.93 5.97 -20.96
N GLU A 57 24.48 7.17 -21.09
CA GLU A 57 24.21 8.33 -20.21
C GLU A 57 22.92 9.09 -20.63
N PHE A 58 22.31 8.74 -21.78
CA PHE A 58 21.07 9.38 -22.24
C PHE A 58 19.82 8.75 -21.58
N GLU A 59 19.71 8.88 -20.25
CA GLU A 59 18.62 8.31 -19.41
C GLU A 59 17.21 8.75 -19.82
N HIS A 60 17.10 9.82 -20.63
CA HIS A 60 15.85 10.35 -21.17
C HIS A 60 15.34 9.60 -22.42
N LEU A 61 16.13 8.70 -23.00
CA LEU A 61 15.72 7.94 -24.18
C LEU A 61 14.57 6.98 -23.83
N THR A 62 13.51 7.04 -24.63
CA THR A 62 12.36 6.13 -24.56
C THR A 62 12.35 5.12 -25.70
N ALA A 63 13.07 5.39 -26.79
CA ALA A 63 13.23 4.44 -27.89
C ALA A 63 14.68 4.39 -28.41
N LEU A 64 15.24 3.19 -28.53
CA LEU A 64 16.57 2.97 -29.06
C LEU A 64 16.54 1.88 -30.14
N TYR A 65 16.85 2.26 -31.37
CA TYR A 65 16.90 1.38 -32.53
C TYR A 65 18.35 1.18 -32.96
N LEU A 66 18.81 -0.05 -32.81
CA LEU A 66 20.17 -0.51 -33.13
C LEU A 66 20.13 -1.69 -34.11
N ASN A 67 18.98 -1.93 -34.76
CA ASN A 67 18.80 -3.01 -35.72
C ASN A 67 19.72 -2.88 -36.95
N ASP A 68 19.96 -4.01 -37.61
CA ASP A 68 20.75 -4.10 -38.86
C ASP A 68 22.19 -3.54 -38.75
N ASN A 69 22.82 -3.84 -37.60
CA ASN A 69 24.22 -3.52 -37.33
C ASN A 69 25.07 -4.79 -37.20
N GLN A 70 26.30 -4.64 -36.72
CA GLN A 70 27.27 -5.73 -36.53
C GLN A 70 27.68 -5.85 -35.07
N LEU A 71 26.78 -5.50 -34.13
CA LEU A 71 27.05 -5.54 -32.70
C LEU A 71 27.28 -6.99 -32.26
N LEU A 72 28.42 -7.24 -31.62
CA LEU A 72 28.78 -8.55 -31.08
C LEU A 72 28.30 -8.73 -29.63
N ARG A 73 28.15 -7.62 -28.90
CA ARG A 73 27.74 -7.57 -27.51
C ARG A 73 26.95 -6.29 -27.24
N LEU A 74 26.08 -6.35 -26.25
CA LEU A 74 25.45 -5.20 -25.60
C LEU A 74 26.13 -5.02 -24.24
N PRO A 75 26.67 -3.83 -23.89
CA PRO A 75 27.32 -3.61 -22.60
C PRO A 75 26.30 -3.56 -21.45
N ALA A 76 26.77 -3.83 -20.23
CA ALA A 76 25.96 -3.75 -19.00
C ALA A 76 25.35 -2.35 -18.79
N ASP A 77 26.03 -1.30 -19.25
CA ASP A 77 25.58 0.09 -19.13
C ASP A 77 24.21 0.35 -19.80
N VAL A 78 23.71 -0.55 -20.66
CA VAL A 78 22.34 -0.46 -21.17
C VAL A 78 21.29 -0.35 -20.05
N GLY A 79 21.56 -0.93 -18.88
CA GLY A 79 20.68 -0.86 -17.72
C GLY A 79 20.50 0.56 -17.14
N MET A 80 21.34 1.52 -17.52
CA MET A 80 21.19 2.92 -17.14
C MET A 80 20.03 3.62 -17.86
N LEU A 81 19.61 3.12 -19.03
CA LEU A 81 18.55 3.71 -19.85
C LEU A 81 17.14 3.35 -19.34
N THR A 82 16.88 3.58 -18.06
CA THR A 82 15.69 3.11 -17.32
C THR A 82 14.35 3.62 -17.87
N SER A 83 14.36 4.71 -18.65
CA SER A 83 13.18 5.26 -19.33
C SER A 83 12.82 4.56 -20.66
N LEU A 84 13.63 3.60 -21.11
CA LEU A 84 13.41 2.90 -22.38
C LEU A 84 12.10 2.14 -22.38
N ARG A 85 11.32 2.35 -23.44
CA ARG A 85 10.07 1.64 -23.74
C ARG A 85 10.22 0.72 -24.95
N THR A 86 11.07 1.09 -25.91
CA THR A 86 11.35 0.28 -27.11
C THR A 86 12.85 0.12 -27.30
N LEU A 87 13.33 -1.11 -27.38
CA LEU A 87 14.70 -1.46 -27.71
C LEU A 87 14.72 -2.47 -28.85
N ASP A 88 15.23 -2.05 -30.02
CA ASP A 88 15.41 -2.93 -31.17
C ASP A 88 16.90 -3.22 -31.41
N LEU A 89 17.26 -4.49 -31.24
CA LEU A 89 18.59 -5.05 -31.44
C LEU A 89 18.58 -6.14 -32.53
N SER A 90 17.52 -6.21 -33.34
CA SER A 90 17.33 -7.24 -34.36
C SER A 90 18.43 -7.21 -35.43
N SER A 91 18.69 -8.35 -36.06
CA SER A 91 19.67 -8.47 -37.16
C SER A 91 21.08 -7.99 -36.78
N ASN A 92 21.53 -8.33 -35.57
CA ASN A 92 22.89 -8.11 -35.10
C ASN A 92 23.65 -9.44 -34.98
N LYS A 93 24.77 -9.45 -34.26
CA LYS A 93 25.60 -10.64 -34.03
C LYS A 93 25.73 -10.97 -32.55
N LEU A 94 24.72 -10.61 -31.74
CA LEU A 94 24.72 -10.81 -30.29
C LEU A 94 24.72 -12.30 -29.96
N ARG A 95 25.58 -12.72 -29.03
CA ARG A 95 25.65 -14.12 -28.54
C ARG A 95 25.07 -14.31 -27.14
N SER A 96 25.03 -13.22 -26.38
CA SER A 96 24.49 -13.12 -25.03
C SER A 96 23.95 -11.72 -24.80
N LEU A 97 23.17 -11.56 -23.73
CA LEU A 97 22.67 -10.29 -23.23
C LEU A 97 23.21 -10.07 -21.81
N PRO A 98 23.47 -8.82 -21.41
CA PRO A 98 23.84 -8.49 -20.03
C PRO A 98 22.65 -8.70 -19.08
N ALA A 99 22.92 -9.04 -17.82
CA ALA A 99 21.91 -9.18 -16.76
C ALA A 99 21.20 -7.85 -16.48
N GLU A 100 21.92 -6.74 -16.63
CA GLU A 100 21.46 -5.37 -16.44
C GLU A 100 20.34 -4.97 -17.41
N LEU A 101 20.09 -5.75 -18.47
CA LEU A 101 18.91 -5.57 -19.30
C LEU A 101 17.60 -5.70 -18.50
N GLY A 102 17.60 -6.49 -17.41
CA GLY A 102 16.47 -6.62 -16.50
C GLY A 102 16.16 -5.37 -15.68
N GLU A 103 17.02 -4.35 -15.69
CA GLU A 103 16.77 -3.07 -15.01
C GLU A 103 15.84 -2.15 -15.82
N LEU A 104 15.59 -2.46 -17.10
CA LEU A 104 14.71 -1.69 -17.99
C LEU A 104 13.23 -2.00 -17.75
N ILE A 105 12.76 -1.93 -16.51
CA ILE A 105 11.40 -2.33 -16.09
C ILE A 105 10.26 -1.56 -16.79
N GLN A 106 10.55 -0.45 -17.47
CA GLN A 106 9.58 0.29 -18.29
C GLN A 106 9.48 -0.21 -19.74
N LEU A 107 10.32 -1.18 -20.12
CA LEU A 107 10.41 -1.68 -21.49
C LEU A 107 9.12 -2.41 -21.89
N ARG A 108 8.55 -2.01 -23.02
CA ARG A 108 7.33 -2.58 -23.62
C ARG A 108 7.63 -3.43 -24.83
N GLU A 109 8.70 -3.09 -25.56
CA GLU A 109 9.12 -3.77 -26.78
C GLU A 109 10.61 -4.06 -26.74
N LEU A 110 10.96 -5.35 -26.83
CA LEU A 110 12.32 -5.85 -26.89
C LEU A 110 12.45 -6.75 -28.12
N LEU A 111 13.10 -6.25 -29.16
CA LEU A 111 13.28 -6.98 -30.41
C LEU A 111 14.72 -7.47 -30.53
N LEU A 112 14.89 -8.79 -30.55
CA LEU A 112 16.19 -9.47 -30.57
C LEU A 112 16.30 -10.45 -31.75
N ASN A 113 15.41 -10.33 -32.74
CA ASN A 113 15.31 -11.28 -33.83
C ASN A 113 16.64 -11.39 -34.62
N ASN A 114 16.91 -12.55 -35.21
CA ASN A 114 18.06 -12.79 -36.08
C ASN A 114 19.41 -12.42 -35.44
N ASN A 115 19.64 -12.88 -34.21
CA ASN A 115 20.93 -12.83 -33.53
C ASN A 115 21.48 -14.26 -33.33
N PHE A 116 22.53 -14.41 -32.54
CA PHE A 116 23.14 -15.71 -32.19
C PHE A 116 22.94 -16.06 -30.71
N LEU A 117 21.84 -15.60 -30.10
CA LEU A 117 21.54 -15.86 -28.69
C LEU A 117 21.28 -17.34 -28.47
N ARG A 118 22.05 -17.96 -27.58
CA ARG A 118 21.84 -19.36 -27.16
C ARG A 118 21.12 -19.48 -25.83
N VAL A 119 21.27 -18.47 -24.98
CA VAL A 119 20.68 -18.35 -23.65
C VAL A 119 20.17 -16.92 -23.48
N LEU A 120 19.23 -16.76 -22.57
CA LEU A 120 18.74 -15.48 -22.11
C LEU A 120 19.07 -15.35 -20.62
N PRO A 121 19.53 -14.17 -20.14
CA PRO A 121 19.69 -13.92 -18.72
C PRO A 121 18.31 -13.98 -18.03
N TYR A 122 18.24 -14.60 -16.85
CA TYR A 122 16.98 -14.76 -16.10
C TYR A 122 16.44 -13.40 -15.63
N GLU A 123 17.28 -12.38 -15.54
CA GLU A 123 16.92 -11.00 -15.20
C GLU A 123 15.93 -10.38 -16.19
N ILE A 124 15.82 -10.88 -17.43
CA ILE A 124 14.75 -10.47 -18.36
C ILE A 124 13.37 -10.74 -17.78
N GLY A 125 13.22 -11.72 -16.87
CA GLY A 125 11.98 -11.95 -16.14
C GLY A 125 11.49 -10.76 -15.31
N LYS A 126 12.37 -9.80 -14.98
CA LYS A 126 12.00 -8.54 -14.30
C LYS A 126 11.24 -7.55 -15.21
N LEU A 127 11.19 -7.79 -16.53
CA LEU A 127 10.55 -6.89 -17.49
C LEU A 127 9.03 -7.12 -17.55
N PHE A 128 8.34 -6.91 -16.44
CA PHE A 128 6.92 -7.24 -16.28
C PHE A 128 5.95 -6.38 -17.12
N HIS A 129 6.42 -5.26 -17.68
CA HIS A 129 5.67 -4.44 -18.65
C HIS A 129 5.90 -4.82 -20.11
N LEU A 130 6.75 -5.82 -20.38
CA LEU A 130 7.12 -6.18 -21.74
C LEU A 130 5.96 -6.86 -22.46
N VAL A 131 5.46 -6.23 -23.52
CA VAL A 131 4.34 -6.73 -24.34
C VAL A 131 4.87 -7.50 -25.53
N ILE A 132 5.87 -6.95 -26.21
CA ILE A 132 6.45 -7.52 -27.43
C ILE A 132 7.88 -7.97 -27.14
N LEU A 133 8.11 -9.27 -27.25
CA LEU A 133 9.44 -9.88 -27.18
C LEU A 133 9.68 -10.60 -28.50
N GLY A 134 10.68 -10.17 -29.28
CA GLY A 134 11.05 -10.78 -30.55
C GLY A 134 12.29 -11.67 -30.42
N LEU A 135 12.15 -12.99 -30.51
CA LEU A 135 13.26 -13.94 -30.35
C LEU A 135 13.56 -14.78 -31.61
N MET A 136 12.81 -14.59 -32.68
CA MET A 136 12.87 -15.44 -33.87
C MET A 136 14.25 -15.39 -34.54
N GLY A 137 14.71 -16.51 -35.09
CA GLY A 137 16.02 -16.57 -35.77
C GLY A 137 17.22 -16.66 -34.83
N ASN A 138 17.03 -16.85 -33.52
CA ASN A 138 18.11 -17.15 -32.57
C ASN A 138 18.25 -18.66 -32.30
N PRO A 139 19.48 -19.18 -32.10
CA PRO A 139 19.73 -20.56 -31.71
C PRO A 139 19.49 -20.80 -30.20
N LEU A 140 18.35 -20.36 -29.66
CA LEU A 140 17.97 -20.52 -28.25
C LEU A 140 17.73 -21.98 -27.89
N GLN A 141 17.89 -22.31 -26.60
CA GLN A 141 17.54 -23.61 -26.06
C GLN A 141 16.06 -23.94 -26.32
N LYS A 142 15.78 -25.23 -26.58
CA LYS A 142 14.43 -25.71 -26.91
C LYS A 142 13.42 -25.43 -25.81
N GLU A 143 13.84 -25.46 -24.55
CA GLU A 143 12.97 -25.18 -23.40
C GLU A 143 12.36 -23.77 -23.47
N PHE A 144 13.18 -22.73 -23.66
CA PHE A 144 12.68 -21.36 -23.81
C PHE A 144 11.78 -21.19 -25.03
N MET A 145 12.15 -21.82 -26.15
CA MET A 145 11.35 -21.75 -27.38
C MET A 145 10.00 -22.47 -27.23
N ASN A 146 9.94 -23.57 -26.48
CA ASN A 146 8.68 -24.25 -26.21
C ASN A 146 7.73 -23.35 -25.44
N ILE A 147 8.19 -22.71 -24.36
CA ILE A 147 7.38 -21.77 -23.57
C ILE A 147 6.98 -20.54 -24.41
N TYR A 148 7.92 -19.98 -25.18
CA TYR A 148 7.69 -18.79 -26.01
C TYR A 148 6.69 -19.03 -27.15
N ASN A 149 6.62 -20.24 -27.70
CA ASN A 149 5.70 -20.57 -28.79
C ASN A 149 4.26 -20.87 -28.32
N GLU A 150 4.02 -20.94 -27.01
CA GLU A 150 2.66 -21.08 -26.47
C GLU A 150 1.86 -19.76 -26.61
N PRO A 151 0.52 -19.82 -26.54
CA PRO A 151 -0.30 -18.61 -26.40
C PRO A 151 0.14 -17.80 -25.17
N ASN A 152 0.30 -16.48 -25.34
CA ASN A 152 0.90 -15.58 -24.34
C ASN A 152 2.34 -15.98 -23.94
N GLY A 153 3.09 -16.60 -24.86
CA GLY A 153 4.43 -17.13 -24.59
C GLY A 153 5.44 -16.11 -24.09
N THR A 154 5.33 -14.83 -24.47
CA THR A 154 6.13 -13.74 -23.87
C THR A 154 5.94 -13.70 -22.35
N GLN A 155 4.70 -13.58 -21.88
CA GLN A 155 4.40 -13.48 -20.45
C GLN A 155 4.77 -14.75 -19.69
N LYS A 156 4.50 -15.93 -20.29
CA LYS A 156 4.90 -17.21 -19.68
C LYS A 156 6.41 -17.34 -19.54
N LEU A 157 7.16 -16.93 -20.55
CA LEU A 157 8.62 -16.97 -20.52
C LEU A 157 9.19 -16.01 -19.46
N LEU A 158 8.66 -14.79 -19.38
CA LEU A 158 9.05 -13.81 -18.36
C LEU A 158 8.77 -14.33 -16.95
N THR A 159 7.59 -14.91 -16.73
CA THR A 159 7.23 -15.54 -15.45
C THR A 159 8.19 -16.68 -15.11
N TYR A 160 8.43 -17.60 -16.05
CA TYR A 160 9.39 -18.68 -15.86
C TYR A 160 10.78 -18.15 -15.50
N MET A 161 11.25 -17.10 -16.18
CA MET A 161 12.55 -16.50 -15.91
C MET A 161 12.62 -15.86 -14.52
N LEU A 162 11.57 -15.12 -14.13
CA LEU A 162 11.55 -14.48 -12.81
C LEU A 162 11.47 -15.51 -11.68
N ASP A 163 10.69 -16.57 -11.86
CA ASP A 163 10.49 -17.60 -10.84
C ASP A 163 11.74 -18.45 -10.62
N ASN A 164 12.57 -18.60 -11.65
CA ASN A 164 13.85 -19.32 -11.61
C ASN A 164 15.08 -18.40 -11.41
N LEU A 165 14.87 -17.09 -11.26
CA LEU A 165 15.95 -16.16 -10.97
C LEU A 165 16.52 -16.49 -9.58
N SER A 166 17.85 -16.60 -9.48
CA SER A 166 18.50 -16.84 -8.18
C SER A 166 18.44 -15.57 -7.33
N PHE A 167 17.67 -15.60 -6.25
CA PHE A 167 17.58 -14.49 -5.30
C PHE A 167 18.70 -14.60 -4.26
N THR A 168 19.78 -13.84 -4.45
CA THR A 168 20.90 -13.72 -3.51
C THR A 168 20.81 -12.46 -2.63
N VAL A 169 19.64 -11.82 -2.61
CA VAL A 169 19.39 -10.61 -1.82
C VAL A 169 19.35 -10.97 -0.34
N ASN A 170 20.14 -10.28 0.47
CA ASN A 170 20.09 -10.42 1.93
C ASN A 170 18.76 -9.87 2.47
N PRO A 171 18.20 -10.44 3.56
CA PRO A 171 17.01 -9.88 4.19
C PRO A 171 17.25 -8.42 4.63
N PRO A 172 16.20 -7.59 4.69
CA PRO A 172 16.33 -6.22 5.15
C PRO A 172 16.84 -6.19 6.60
N PRO A 173 17.64 -5.17 6.98
CA PRO A 173 18.02 -4.98 8.37
C PRO A 173 16.78 -4.74 9.23
N GLN A 174 16.88 -5.06 10.52
CA GLN A 174 15.80 -4.81 11.46
C GLN A 174 15.44 -3.31 11.47
N ARG A 175 14.15 -3.02 11.43
CA ARG A 175 13.63 -1.65 11.45
C ARG A 175 13.98 -0.97 12.78
N PRO A 176 14.42 0.31 12.76
CA PRO A 176 14.83 1.01 13.97
C PRO A 176 13.63 1.36 14.85
N TRP A 177 13.81 1.34 16.17
CA TRP A 177 12.87 1.91 17.12
C TRP A 177 13.21 3.37 17.39
N LEU A 178 12.23 4.26 17.25
CA LEU A 178 12.37 5.70 17.37
C LEU A 178 11.74 6.17 18.69
N PRO A 179 12.54 6.50 19.73
CA PRO A 179 12.01 7.01 20.99
C PRO A 179 11.52 8.46 20.83
N LEU A 180 10.31 8.76 21.33
CA LEU A 180 9.70 10.07 21.27
C LEU A 180 9.62 10.75 22.64
N ALA A 181 9.23 10.00 23.66
CA ALA A 181 9.01 10.50 25.01
C ALA A 181 9.36 9.44 26.05
N LYS A 182 9.51 9.87 27.31
CA LYS A 182 9.66 8.96 28.44
C LYS A 182 8.34 8.82 29.18
N PRO A 183 8.01 7.63 29.72
CA PRO A 183 6.84 7.45 30.57
C PRO A 183 6.83 8.42 31.75
N ASN A 184 5.65 8.95 32.05
CA ASN A 184 5.45 9.83 33.18
C ASN A 184 5.13 9.03 34.45
N LYS A 185 6.15 8.87 35.30
CA LYS A 185 6.06 8.14 36.58
C LYS A 185 5.25 8.84 37.68
N THR A 186 4.74 10.05 37.46
CA THR A 186 4.01 10.80 38.50
C THR A 186 2.52 10.48 38.54
N ARG A 187 2.00 9.71 37.58
CA ARG A 187 0.58 9.35 37.47
C ARG A 187 0.44 7.89 37.05
N PRO A 188 -0.66 7.21 37.42
CA PRO A 188 -0.94 5.89 36.89
C PRO A 188 -1.14 5.96 35.38
N ALA A 189 -0.41 5.11 34.67
CA ALA A 189 -0.57 4.92 33.24
C ALA A 189 -0.56 3.43 32.88
N CYS A 190 -1.23 3.11 31.78
CA CYS A 190 -1.14 1.82 31.12
C CYS A 190 -0.31 2.01 29.86
N ILE A 191 0.82 1.30 29.75
CA ILE A 191 1.67 1.33 28.57
C ILE A 191 1.36 0.10 27.72
N PHE A 192 1.07 0.34 26.45
CA PHE A 192 0.81 -0.73 25.49
C PHE A 192 1.22 -0.35 24.08
N THR A 193 1.41 -1.36 23.25
CA THR A 193 1.77 -1.20 21.83
C THR A 193 0.59 -1.48 20.90
N VAL A 194 0.53 -0.76 19.79
CA VAL A 194 -0.51 -0.87 18.77
C VAL A 194 0.12 -1.09 17.42
N MET A 195 -0.24 -2.18 16.75
CA MET A 195 0.14 -2.48 15.37
C MET A 195 -1.05 -2.22 14.42
N CYS A 196 -0.77 -1.61 13.27
CA CYS A 196 -1.70 -1.51 12.15
C CYS A 196 -1.04 -2.06 10.89
N TYR A 197 -1.68 -3.02 10.22
CA TYR A 197 -1.06 -3.72 9.09
C TYR A 197 -2.08 -4.27 8.08
N ASN A 198 -2.04 -3.76 6.85
CA ASN A 198 -2.69 -4.39 5.71
C ASN A 198 -1.81 -5.56 5.21
N VAL A 199 -2.33 -6.79 5.27
CA VAL A 199 -1.53 -8.01 5.01
C VAL A 199 -1.53 -8.46 3.55
N LEU A 200 -2.24 -7.75 2.67
CA LEU A 200 -2.47 -8.10 1.27
C LEU A 200 -3.10 -9.50 1.11
N CYS A 201 -4.42 -9.55 0.92
CA CYS A 201 -5.11 -10.83 0.74
C CYS A 201 -4.66 -11.57 -0.53
N ASP A 202 -4.80 -12.90 -0.55
CA ASP A 202 -4.34 -13.73 -1.68
C ASP A 202 -5.06 -13.36 -2.98
N LYS A 203 -6.35 -13.02 -2.88
CA LYS A 203 -7.15 -12.55 -4.01
C LYS A 203 -6.53 -11.37 -4.77
N TYR A 204 -5.85 -10.44 -4.08
CA TYR A 204 -5.28 -9.24 -4.70
C TYR A 204 -3.79 -9.41 -5.05
N ALA A 205 -3.09 -10.37 -4.45
CA ALA A 205 -1.68 -10.70 -4.69
C ALA A 205 -1.41 -11.37 -6.06
N THR A 206 -1.83 -10.72 -7.15
CA THR A 206 -1.74 -11.25 -8.51
C THR A 206 -0.50 -10.75 -9.25
N ARG A 207 -0.02 -11.52 -10.24
CA ARG A 207 1.06 -11.09 -11.14
C ARG A 207 0.70 -9.90 -12.04
N GLN A 208 -0.59 -9.60 -12.20
CA GLN A 208 -1.02 -8.43 -12.95
C GLN A 208 -0.69 -7.14 -12.19
N MET A 209 -0.89 -7.15 -10.87
CA MET A 209 -0.58 -6.01 -9.99
C MET A 209 0.90 -6.01 -9.57
N TYR A 210 1.45 -7.18 -9.25
CA TYR A 210 2.79 -7.34 -8.68
C TYR A 210 3.71 -8.11 -9.64
N GLY A 211 3.75 -7.70 -10.90
CA GLY A 211 4.48 -8.40 -11.96
C GLY A 211 5.99 -8.52 -11.72
N TYR A 212 6.55 -7.62 -10.92
CA TYR A 212 7.94 -7.60 -10.44
C TYR A 212 8.25 -8.63 -9.35
N CYS A 213 7.23 -9.24 -8.73
CA CYS A 213 7.40 -10.24 -7.68
C CYS A 213 7.26 -11.66 -8.25
N PRO A 214 8.18 -12.59 -7.93
CA PRO A 214 8.06 -13.99 -8.32
C PRO A 214 6.76 -14.63 -7.85
N SER A 215 6.23 -15.57 -8.62
CA SER A 215 4.95 -16.23 -8.33
C SER A 215 5.00 -17.01 -7.02
N TRP A 216 6.14 -17.64 -6.72
CA TRP A 216 6.33 -18.37 -5.46
C TRP A 216 6.37 -17.45 -4.25
N ALA A 217 6.84 -16.21 -4.41
CA ALA A 217 6.88 -15.21 -3.34
C ALA A 217 5.52 -14.53 -3.14
N LEU A 218 4.68 -14.46 -4.18
CA LEU A 218 3.29 -13.99 -4.10
C LEU A 218 2.34 -15.05 -3.50
N CYS A 219 2.68 -16.33 -3.61
CA CYS A 219 1.86 -17.42 -3.10
C CYS A 219 1.53 -17.24 -1.61
N TRP A 220 0.25 -17.31 -1.25
CA TRP A 220 -0.20 -17.19 0.14
C TRP A 220 0.53 -18.12 1.11
N GLU A 221 0.77 -19.38 0.73
CA GLU A 221 1.46 -20.36 1.58
C GLU A 221 2.90 -19.95 1.94
N TYR A 222 3.53 -19.14 1.09
CA TYR A 222 4.82 -18.52 1.35
C TYR A 222 4.65 -17.27 2.22
N ARG A 223 3.81 -16.31 1.81
CA ARG A 223 3.66 -15.00 2.47
C ARG A 223 3.14 -15.11 3.90
N LYS A 224 2.13 -15.98 4.13
CA LYS A 224 1.46 -16.10 5.45
C LYS A 224 2.42 -16.43 6.59
N LYS A 225 3.50 -17.16 6.29
CA LYS A 225 4.56 -17.51 7.27
C LYS A 225 5.31 -16.24 7.70
N SER A 226 5.79 -15.47 6.74
CA SER A 226 6.48 -14.21 7.04
C SER A 226 5.56 -13.17 7.69
N ILE A 227 4.27 -13.13 7.33
CA ILE A 227 3.28 -12.22 7.94
C ILE A 227 3.11 -12.55 9.43
N ILE A 228 2.90 -13.82 9.79
CA ILE A 228 2.72 -14.19 11.19
C ILE A 228 4.02 -14.03 11.98
N ASP A 229 5.18 -14.32 11.38
CA ASP A 229 6.48 -14.13 12.00
C ASP A 229 6.74 -12.63 12.29
N GLU A 230 6.34 -11.74 11.39
CA GLU A 230 6.43 -10.28 11.59
C GLU A 230 5.52 -9.80 12.74
N ILE A 231 4.28 -10.29 12.79
CA ILE A 231 3.34 -9.99 13.89
C ILE A 231 3.91 -10.48 15.24
N ARG A 232 4.45 -11.70 15.28
CA ARG A 232 5.05 -12.29 16.48
C ARG A 232 6.32 -11.59 16.91
N HIS A 233 7.16 -11.16 15.97
CA HIS A 233 8.41 -10.46 16.23
C HIS A 233 8.19 -9.16 17.00
N TYR A 234 7.18 -8.37 16.60
CA TYR A 234 6.85 -7.12 17.30
C TYR A 234 5.97 -7.32 18.53
N ALA A 235 5.22 -8.42 18.60
CA ALA A 235 4.47 -8.85 19.79
C ALA A 235 3.53 -7.77 20.36
N ALA A 236 2.92 -6.96 19.50
CA ALA A 236 2.14 -5.78 19.88
C ALA A 236 0.95 -6.13 20.78
N ASP A 237 0.56 -5.25 21.70
CA ASP A 237 -0.54 -5.56 22.63
C ASP A 237 -1.92 -5.52 21.97
N ILE A 238 -2.10 -4.63 20.99
CA ILE A 238 -3.28 -4.52 20.12
C ILE A 238 -2.79 -4.60 18.68
N ILE A 239 -3.45 -5.41 17.85
CA ILE A 239 -3.11 -5.60 16.44
C ILE A 239 -4.38 -5.36 15.61
N SER A 240 -4.35 -4.38 14.73
CA SER A 240 -5.41 -4.09 13.75
C SER A 240 -4.96 -4.52 12.37
N LEU A 241 -5.65 -5.48 11.77
CA LEU A 241 -5.30 -6.03 10.47
C LEU A 241 -6.39 -5.75 9.44
N GLN A 242 -5.97 -5.43 8.22
CA GLN A 242 -6.83 -5.28 7.05
C GLN A 242 -6.47 -6.34 6.01
N GLU A 243 -7.42 -6.65 5.12
CA GLU A 243 -7.28 -7.66 4.07
C GLU A 243 -7.02 -9.09 4.57
N ILE A 244 -7.65 -9.46 5.68
CA ILE A 244 -7.66 -10.86 6.11
C ILE A 244 -8.85 -11.58 5.49
N GLU A 245 -8.58 -12.64 4.73
CA GLU A 245 -9.64 -13.52 4.23
C GLU A 245 -10.33 -14.28 5.36
N THR A 246 -11.65 -14.45 5.24
CA THR A 246 -12.50 -15.08 6.26
C THR A 246 -11.97 -16.44 6.69
N GLU A 247 -11.61 -17.32 5.75
CA GLU A 247 -11.10 -18.65 6.08
C GLU A 247 -9.75 -18.60 6.80
N GLN A 248 -8.87 -17.67 6.40
CA GLN A 248 -7.55 -17.48 7.01
C GLN A 248 -7.63 -16.91 8.42
N PHE A 249 -8.61 -16.04 8.71
CA PHE A 249 -8.83 -15.58 10.08
C PHE A 249 -9.12 -16.75 11.02
N TYR A 250 -10.11 -17.58 10.69
CA TYR A 250 -10.57 -18.65 11.60
C TYR A 250 -9.63 -19.86 11.67
N HIS A 251 -8.94 -20.21 10.57
CA HIS A 251 -8.12 -21.43 10.52
C HIS A 251 -6.62 -21.17 10.69
N PHE A 252 -6.16 -19.93 10.58
CA PHE A 252 -4.73 -19.60 10.68
C PHE A 252 -4.48 -18.51 11.73
N PHE A 253 -4.91 -17.27 11.52
CA PHE A 253 -4.54 -16.16 12.41
C PHE A 253 -5.07 -16.32 13.83
N LEU A 254 -6.36 -16.64 14.00
CA LEU A 254 -6.97 -16.75 15.33
C LEU A 254 -6.39 -17.90 16.15
N PRO A 255 -6.25 -19.15 15.64
CA PRO A 255 -5.61 -20.22 16.40
C PRO A 255 -4.15 -19.93 16.75
N GLU A 256 -3.36 -19.40 15.81
CA GLU A 256 -1.93 -19.10 16.03
C GLU A 256 -1.74 -18.01 17.08
N LEU A 257 -2.47 -16.89 16.98
CA LEU A 257 -2.36 -15.80 17.94
C LEU A 257 -3.02 -16.13 19.29
N LYS A 258 -4.02 -17.02 19.32
CA LYS A 258 -4.57 -17.51 20.59
C LYS A 258 -3.54 -18.28 21.40
N ASN A 259 -2.66 -19.05 20.74
CA ASN A 259 -1.53 -19.72 21.41
C ASN A 259 -0.54 -18.70 22.00
N ASP A 260 -0.44 -17.51 21.40
CA ASP A 260 0.41 -16.39 21.86
C ASP A 260 -0.28 -15.49 22.91
N GLY A 261 -1.48 -15.86 23.35
CA GLY A 261 -2.24 -15.17 24.41
C GLY A 261 -3.13 -14.01 23.92
N TYR A 262 -3.50 -14.01 22.65
CA TYR A 262 -4.43 -13.04 22.07
C TYR A 262 -5.86 -13.57 22.03
N GLU A 263 -6.80 -12.65 22.18
CA GLU A 263 -8.18 -12.81 21.70
C GLU A 263 -8.35 -11.92 20.47
N GLY A 264 -9.34 -12.23 19.63
CA GLY A 264 -9.56 -11.42 18.43
C GLY A 264 -10.98 -11.53 17.86
N ILE A 265 -11.37 -10.46 17.19
CA ILE A 265 -12.64 -10.33 16.47
C ILE A 265 -12.39 -10.06 14.98
N PHE A 266 -13.34 -10.42 14.14
CA PHE A 266 -13.25 -10.27 12.69
C PHE A 266 -14.61 -9.96 12.08
N SER A 267 -14.60 -9.20 11.00
CA SER A 267 -15.76 -9.05 10.14
C SER A 267 -15.33 -8.96 8.68
N PRO A 268 -15.94 -9.75 7.76
CA PRO A 268 -15.69 -9.64 6.33
C PRO A 268 -16.41 -8.43 5.74
N LYS A 269 -15.94 -7.95 4.58
CA LYS A 269 -16.65 -6.92 3.79
C LYS A 269 -18.09 -7.33 3.50
N SER A 270 -18.99 -6.33 3.41
CA SER A 270 -20.45 -6.56 3.39
C SER A 270 -20.94 -7.45 2.24
N ARG A 271 -20.19 -7.54 1.12
CA ARG A 271 -20.51 -8.46 0.02
C ARG A 271 -20.61 -9.92 0.45
N ALA A 272 -19.94 -10.33 1.53
CA ALA A 272 -20.02 -11.68 2.09
C ALA A 272 -21.48 -12.15 2.32
N LYS A 273 -22.40 -11.23 2.63
CA LYS A 273 -23.81 -11.52 2.92
C LYS A 273 -24.60 -11.98 1.70
N THR A 274 -24.23 -11.53 0.50
CA THR A 274 -24.93 -11.86 -0.75
C THR A 274 -24.25 -12.97 -1.56
N MET A 275 -23.05 -13.38 -1.15
CA MET A 275 -22.27 -14.43 -1.81
C MET A 275 -22.61 -15.83 -1.29
N SER A 276 -22.29 -16.84 -2.11
CA SER A 276 -22.38 -18.24 -1.73
C SER A 276 -21.42 -18.58 -0.58
N GLU A 277 -21.68 -19.66 0.15
CA GLU A 277 -20.84 -20.10 1.27
C GLU A 277 -19.39 -20.40 0.84
N LEU A 278 -19.20 -20.97 -0.37
CA LEU A 278 -17.89 -21.29 -0.92
C LEU A 278 -17.06 -20.03 -1.18
N GLU A 279 -17.68 -18.99 -1.75
CA GLU A 279 -16.97 -17.75 -2.10
C GLU A 279 -16.78 -16.83 -0.90
N ARG A 280 -17.70 -16.88 0.07
CA ARG A 280 -17.63 -16.09 1.31
C ARG A 280 -16.32 -16.30 2.07
N LYS A 281 -15.77 -17.53 2.02
CA LYS A 281 -14.50 -17.91 2.64
C LYS A 281 -13.31 -17.03 2.21
N TYR A 282 -13.34 -16.55 0.97
CA TYR A 282 -12.30 -15.73 0.36
C TYR A 282 -12.64 -14.23 0.37
N VAL A 283 -13.72 -13.84 1.07
CA VAL A 283 -14.01 -12.42 1.28
C VAL A 283 -13.10 -11.93 2.40
N ASP A 284 -12.30 -10.92 2.06
CA ASP A 284 -11.42 -10.24 2.99
C ASP A 284 -12.18 -9.22 3.86
N GLY A 285 -11.59 -8.87 4.99
CA GLY A 285 -12.16 -7.97 5.98
C GLY A 285 -11.14 -7.41 6.95
N CYS A 286 -11.64 -6.93 8.08
CA CYS A 286 -10.83 -6.35 9.13
C CYS A 286 -10.84 -7.24 10.37
N ALA A 287 -9.71 -7.32 11.08
CA ALA A 287 -9.57 -8.01 12.35
C ALA A 287 -8.94 -7.11 13.41
N ILE A 288 -9.33 -7.30 14.67
CA ILE A 288 -8.68 -6.70 15.83
C ILE A 288 -8.29 -7.83 16.78
N PHE A 289 -7.01 -7.92 17.11
CA PHE A 289 -6.49 -8.79 18.16
C PHE A 289 -6.02 -7.95 19.34
N PHE A 290 -6.14 -8.49 20.55
CA PHE A 290 -5.68 -7.84 21.78
C PHE A 290 -5.18 -8.88 22.80
N ARG A 291 -4.14 -8.52 23.55
CA ARG A 291 -3.59 -9.36 24.63
C ARG A 291 -4.64 -9.61 25.69
N ALA A 292 -5.02 -10.87 25.88
CA ALA A 292 -5.98 -11.26 26.92
C ALA A 292 -5.45 -10.97 28.33
N SER A 293 -4.13 -10.83 28.52
CA SER A 293 -3.53 -10.44 29.80
C SER A 293 -3.77 -8.98 30.19
N LYS A 294 -4.00 -8.08 29.21
CA LYS A 294 -4.18 -6.63 29.43
C LYS A 294 -5.59 -6.13 29.16
N PHE A 295 -6.32 -6.76 28.25
CA PHE A 295 -7.63 -6.28 27.78
C PHE A 295 -8.72 -7.34 27.90
N THR A 296 -9.97 -6.88 27.93
CA THR A 296 -11.16 -7.74 27.83
C THR A 296 -12.18 -7.06 26.93
N LEU A 297 -12.72 -7.81 25.98
CA LEU A 297 -13.77 -7.32 25.09
C LEU A 297 -15.08 -7.09 25.86
N ILE A 298 -15.67 -5.91 25.67
CA ILE A 298 -16.97 -5.55 26.24
C ILE A 298 -18.05 -5.63 25.17
N LYS A 299 -17.78 -5.03 24.00
CA LYS A 299 -18.71 -4.95 22.87
C LYS A 299 -17.92 -4.91 21.57
N GLU A 300 -18.34 -5.69 20.59
CA GLU A 300 -17.92 -5.56 19.20
C GLU A 300 -18.98 -4.79 18.41
N SER A 301 -18.56 -4.04 17.39
CA SER A 301 -19.48 -3.27 16.54
C SER A 301 -18.95 -3.23 15.11
N LEU A 302 -19.77 -3.73 14.18
CA LEU A 302 -19.52 -3.69 12.74
C LEU A 302 -20.17 -2.44 12.15
N ILE A 303 -19.41 -1.68 11.37
CA ILE A 303 -19.82 -0.44 10.73
C ILE A 303 -19.84 -0.69 9.23
N GLU A 304 -21.04 -0.80 8.65
CA GLU A 304 -21.22 -1.08 7.22
C GLU A 304 -21.56 0.20 6.47
N PHE A 305 -20.58 0.73 5.73
CA PHE A 305 -20.73 2.03 5.08
C PHE A 305 -21.82 2.07 4.03
N ASN A 306 -22.11 0.95 3.35
CA ASN A 306 -23.22 0.86 2.40
C ASN A 306 -24.60 1.03 3.06
N GLN A 307 -24.81 0.43 4.23
CA GLN A 307 -26.07 0.55 4.98
C GLN A 307 -26.23 1.96 5.55
N LEU A 308 -25.15 2.54 6.05
CA LEU A 308 -25.15 3.94 6.51
C LEU A 308 -25.42 4.90 5.34
N ALA A 309 -24.79 4.68 4.19
CA ALA A 309 -25.04 5.47 3.00
C ALA A 309 -26.50 5.35 2.55
N MET A 310 -27.06 4.13 2.54
CA MET A 310 -28.47 3.90 2.21
C MET A 310 -29.42 4.62 3.17
N ALA A 311 -29.17 4.54 4.47
CA ALA A 311 -29.98 5.19 5.50
C ALA A 311 -29.92 6.73 5.43
N ASN A 312 -28.81 7.28 4.94
CA ASN A 312 -28.57 8.73 4.88
C ASN A 312 -28.61 9.29 3.45
N ALA A 313 -29.11 8.54 2.48
CA ALA A 313 -29.11 8.94 1.08
C ALA A 313 -30.18 9.94 0.67
N GLU A 314 -31.17 10.21 1.54
CA GLU A 314 -32.30 11.08 1.18
C GLU A 314 -31.80 12.46 0.71
N GLY A 315 -32.24 12.84 -0.50
CA GLY A 315 -31.86 14.09 -1.15
C GLY A 315 -30.47 14.10 -1.84
N SER A 316 -29.80 12.95 -1.98
CA SER A 316 -28.50 12.85 -2.68
C SER A 316 -28.36 11.59 -3.53
N ASP A 317 -28.54 11.72 -4.84
CA ASP A 317 -28.31 10.63 -5.81
C ASP A 317 -26.85 10.15 -5.79
N ASN A 318 -25.91 11.05 -5.52
CA ASN A 318 -24.49 10.72 -5.43
C ASN A 318 -24.18 9.77 -4.26
N MET A 319 -24.92 9.87 -3.15
CA MET A 319 -24.80 8.91 -2.04
C MET A 319 -25.21 7.51 -2.49
N LEU A 320 -26.33 7.40 -3.22
CA LEU A 320 -26.85 6.13 -3.74
C LEU A 320 -25.95 5.52 -4.82
N ASN A 321 -25.42 6.35 -5.72
CA ASN A 321 -24.71 5.88 -6.91
C ASN A 321 -23.21 5.66 -6.67
N ARG A 322 -22.59 6.43 -5.77
CA ARG A 322 -21.12 6.41 -5.58
C ARG A 322 -20.70 5.76 -4.28
N VAL A 323 -21.40 6.06 -3.18
CA VAL A 323 -21.03 5.62 -1.81
C VAL A 323 -21.67 4.28 -1.45
N MET A 324 -23.00 4.17 -1.57
CA MET A 324 -23.78 2.98 -1.21
C MET A 324 -23.33 1.67 -1.88
N PRO A 325 -22.88 1.65 -3.16
CA PRO A 325 -22.44 0.41 -3.80
C PRO A 325 -21.09 -0.11 -3.27
N LYS A 326 -20.37 0.65 -2.44
CA LYS A 326 -19.08 0.25 -1.90
C LYS A 326 -19.26 -0.56 -0.63
N ASP A 327 -18.64 -1.73 -0.57
CA ASP A 327 -18.81 -2.75 0.47
C ASP A 327 -17.74 -2.69 1.59
N ASN A 328 -17.01 -1.58 1.64
CA ASN A 328 -16.03 -1.27 2.69
C ASN A 328 -16.69 -1.24 4.08
N ILE A 329 -15.90 -1.53 5.11
CA ILE A 329 -16.37 -1.64 6.49
C ILE A 329 -15.38 -1.01 7.48
N GLY A 330 -15.90 -0.68 8.66
CA GLY A 330 -15.14 -0.48 9.89
C GLY A 330 -15.50 -1.55 10.93
N LEU A 331 -14.55 -1.92 11.78
CA LEU A 331 -14.74 -2.82 12.91
C LEU A 331 -14.26 -2.13 14.17
N ALA A 332 -15.08 -2.15 15.22
CA ALA A 332 -14.75 -1.53 16.51
C ALA A 332 -14.87 -2.54 17.66
N ALA A 333 -13.89 -2.49 18.56
CA ALA A 333 -13.82 -3.25 19.80
C ALA A 333 -13.77 -2.30 20.98
N LEU A 334 -14.82 -2.30 21.81
CA LEU A 334 -14.79 -1.63 23.10
C LEU A 334 -14.09 -2.54 24.12
N LEU A 335 -12.93 -2.12 24.58
CA LEU A 335 -12.07 -2.90 25.47
C LEU A 335 -12.04 -2.30 26.89
N LYS A 336 -12.11 -3.18 27.88
CA LYS A 336 -11.79 -2.87 29.28
C LYS A 336 -10.30 -3.12 29.50
N VAL A 337 -9.58 -2.10 29.97
CA VAL A 337 -8.20 -2.27 30.47
C VAL A 337 -8.24 -2.96 31.82
N LYS A 338 -7.53 -4.09 31.96
CA LYS A 338 -7.46 -4.85 33.21
C LYS A 338 -6.60 -4.13 34.25
N GLU A 339 -6.89 -4.35 35.53
CA GLU A 339 -6.20 -3.67 36.64
C GLU A 339 -4.69 -3.96 36.68
N ASN A 340 -4.28 -5.18 36.33
CA ASN A 340 -2.88 -5.60 36.26
C ASN A 340 -2.10 -4.96 35.09
N ALA A 341 -2.77 -4.30 34.14
CA ALA A 341 -2.10 -3.59 33.05
C ALA A 341 -1.65 -2.18 33.46
N TRP A 342 -2.12 -1.66 34.59
CA TRP A 342 -1.71 -0.37 35.14
C TRP A 342 -0.45 -0.53 35.99
N GLU A 343 0.44 0.47 35.95
CA GLU A 343 1.56 0.53 36.88
C GLU A 343 1.06 0.53 38.35
N PRO A 344 1.72 -0.21 39.26
CA PRO A 344 1.25 -0.41 40.62
C PRO A 344 1.12 0.92 41.38
N MET A 345 -0.10 1.23 41.84
CA MET A 345 -0.39 2.38 42.69
C MET A 345 -0.48 1.99 44.16
N SER A 346 -0.04 2.91 45.01
CA SER A 346 -0.06 2.77 46.46
C SER A 346 -1.46 2.92 47.09
N GLU A 347 -2.41 3.65 46.50
CA GLU A 347 -3.61 4.11 47.27
C GLU A 347 -4.93 4.34 46.48
N VAL A 348 -5.13 3.86 45.25
CA VAL A 348 -6.40 4.10 44.50
C VAL A 348 -7.17 2.82 44.18
N THR A 349 -8.40 2.75 44.68
CA THR A 349 -9.43 1.74 44.39
C THR A 349 -10.06 1.95 42.99
N GLN A 350 -10.00 0.92 42.14
CA GLN A 350 -10.73 0.75 40.87
C GLN A 350 -10.51 1.83 39.79
N ILE A 351 -9.40 1.72 39.05
CA ILE A 351 -9.16 2.47 37.81
C ILE A 351 -9.89 1.75 36.66
N SER A 352 -10.80 2.44 35.98
CA SER A 352 -11.49 1.92 34.79
C SER A 352 -11.49 2.97 33.69
N GLN A 353 -10.52 2.87 32.77
CA GLN A 353 -10.49 3.65 31.53
C GLN A 353 -10.85 2.70 30.37
N PRO A 354 -12.06 2.77 29.80
CA PRO A 354 -12.37 2.03 28.59
C PRO A 354 -11.62 2.61 27.37
N LEU A 355 -11.23 1.71 26.46
CA LEU A 355 -10.54 2.03 25.22
C LEU A 355 -11.39 1.50 24.06
N LEU A 356 -11.81 2.38 23.16
CA LEU A 356 -12.43 1.99 21.90
C LEU A 356 -11.34 1.88 20.84
N VAL A 357 -11.13 0.66 20.34
CA VAL A 357 -10.22 0.39 19.23
C VAL A 357 -11.06 0.22 17.97
N CYS A 358 -10.75 0.96 16.92
CA CYS A 358 -11.40 0.80 15.63
C CYS A 358 -10.36 0.56 14.54
N THR A 359 -10.67 -0.34 13.61
CA THR A 359 -9.95 -0.51 12.35
C THR A 359 -10.90 -0.29 11.18
N ALA A 360 -10.46 0.42 10.15
CA ALA A 360 -11.23 0.60 8.91
C ALA A 360 -10.40 0.26 7.67
N HIS A 361 -11.08 -0.18 6.61
CA HIS A 361 -10.49 -0.31 5.28
C HIS A 361 -11.38 0.47 4.30
N ILE A 362 -10.97 1.71 4.02
CA ILE A 362 -11.68 2.68 3.19
C ILE A 362 -11.49 2.38 1.71
N HIS A 363 -12.42 2.84 0.87
CA HIS A 363 -12.37 2.62 -0.58
C HIS A 363 -11.02 3.05 -1.21
N TRP A 364 -10.50 2.24 -2.15
CA TRP A 364 -9.13 2.40 -2.66
C TRP A 364 -8.99 3.39 -3.82
N ASP A 365 -10.00 3.48 -4.70
CA ASP A 365 -9.88 4.17 -5.99
C ASP A 365 -9.56 5.68 -5.82
N PRO A 366 -8.43 6.18 -6.37
CA PRO A 366 -8.06 7.59 -6.30
C PRO A 366 -9.12 8.55 -6.88
N GLU A 367 -9.93 8.10 -7.84
CA GLU A 367 -10.99 8.93 -8.44
C GLU A 367 -12.21 9.13 -7.52
N PHE A 368 -12.25 8.47 -6.36
CA PHE A 368 -13.37 8.49 -5.43
C PHE A 368 -13.00 9.11 -4.07
N CYS A 369 -12.20 10.19 -4.06
CA CYS A 369 -11.87 10.92 -2.84
C CYS A 369 -13.10 11.39 -2.04
N ASP A 370 -14.21 11.69 -2.73
CA ASP A 370 -15.52 12.01 -2.14
C ASP A 370 -16.05 10.83 -1.30
N VAL A 371 -15.98 9.61 -1.84
CA VAL A 371 -16.42 8.41 -1.13
C VAL A 371 -15.55 8.13 0.09
N LYS A 372 -14.23 8.29 -0.04
CA LYS A 372 -13.28 8.09 1.08
C LYS A 372 -13.58 9.04 2.24
N LEU A 373 -13.82 10.31 1.92
CA LEU A 373 -14.20 11.33 2.90
C LEU A 373 -15.54 11.02 3.57
N ILE A 374 -16.56 10.66 2.78
CA ILE A 374 -17.90 10.34 3.31
C ILE A 374 -17.87 9.07 4.18
N GLN A 375 -17.16 8.02 3.77
CA GLN A 375 -16.98 6.82 4.59
C GLN A 375 -16.31 7.16 5.93
N THR A 376 -15.29 8.01 5.92
CA THR A 376 -14.61 8.50 7.14
C THR A 376 -15.54 9.32 8.05
N MET A 377 -16.42 10.14 7.45
CA MET A 377 -17.43 10.90 8.18
C MET A 377 -18.47 10.00 8.84
N MET A 378 -19.00 9.02 8.09
CA MET A 378 -19.94 8.03 8.62
C MET A 378 -19.30 7.20 9.74
N LEU A 379 -18.05 6.78 9.56
CA LEU A 379 -17.26 6.10 10.58
C LEU A 379 -17.18 6.94 11.86
N SER A 380 -16.83 8.21 11.72
CA SER A 380 -16.70 9.13 12.86
C SER A 380 -18.02 9.33 13.60
N ASN A 381 -19.14 9.41 12.87
CA ASN A 381 -20.46 9.53 13.48
C ASN A 381 -20.85 8.26 14.27
N GLU A 382 -20.64 7.07 13.69
CA GLU A 382 -20.96 5.82 14.38
C GLU A 382 -20.06 5.58 15.60
N LEU A 383 -18.77 5.91 15.52
CA LEU A 383 -17.87 5.83 16.67
C LEU A 383 -18.31 6.77 17.80
N LYS A 384 -18.86 7.95 17.47
CA LYS A 384 -19.41 8.87 18.46
C LYS A 384 -20.61 8.25 19.16
N THR A 385 -21.53 7.66 18.42
CA THR A 385 -22.69 6.93 18.97
C THR A 385 -22.25 5.81 19.92
N ILE A 386 -21.25 5.01 19.52
CA ILE A 386 -20.70 3.92 20.35
C ILE A 386 -20.07 4.48 21.65
N ILE A 387 -19.30 5.58 21.56
CA ILE A 387 -18.68 6.23 22.72
C ILE A 387 -19.74 6.81 23.66
N ASP A 388 -20.78 7.45 23.12
CA ASP A 388 -21.86 8.03 23.91
C ASP A 388 -22.64 6.91 24.64
N GLU A 389 -22.99 5.81 23.96
CA GLU A 389 -23.63 4.63 24.58
C GLU A 389 -22.78 4.00 25.69
N ALA A 390 -21.47 3.84 25.44
CA ALA A 390 -20.54 3.30 26.43
C ALA A 390 -20.42 4.22 27.65
N SER A 391 -20.33 5.54 27.44
CA SER A 391 -20.21 6.54 28.50
C SER A 391 -21.40 6.50 29.46
N HIS A 392 -22.63 6.36 28.94
CA HIS A 392 -23.83 6.21 29.76
C HIS A 392 -23.84 4.92 30.59
N SER A 393 -23.32 3.83 30.02
CA SER A 393 -23.27 2.51 30.68
C SER A 393 -22.28 2.47 31.85
N PHE A 394 -21.14 3.16 31.73
CA PHE A 394 -20.10 3.18 32.78
C PHE A 394 -20.34 4.23 33.87
N ARG A 395 -21.09 5.31 33.60
CA ARG A 395 -21.36 6.38 34.58
C ARG A 395 -22.81 6.89 34.50
N PRO A 396 -23.80 6.13 35.03
CA PRO A 396 -25.19 6.57 35.04
C PRO A 396 -25.35 7.87 35.85
N GLY A 397 -25.83 8.95 35.22
CA GLY A 397 -26.16 10.22 35.91
C GLY A 397 -25.09 11.31 35.91
N HIS A 398 -23.91 11.09 35.32
CA HIS A 398 -22.92 12.14 35.07
C HIS A 398 -23.13 12.78 33.69
N LYS A 399 -22.81 14.07 33.53
CA LYS A 399 -22.81 14.73 32.21
C LYS A 399 -21.87 13.97 31.26
N ASN A 400 -22.26 13.83 29.98
CA ASN A 400 -21.42 13.26 28.93
C ASN A 400 -20.04 13.94 28.94
N ASP A 401 -19.03 13.25 29.43
CA ASP A 401 -17.64 13.66 29.30
C ASP A 401 -17.09 13.00 28.05
N SER A 402 -16.81 13.80 27.01
CA SER A 402 -16.26 13.31 25.74
C SER A 402 -14.89 12.63 25.90
N ASN A 403 -14.25 12.70 27.07
CA ASN A 403 -13.01 11.98 27.37
C ASN A 403 -13.23 10.67 28.18
N ALA A 404 -14.47 10.28 28.46
CA ALA A 404 -14.76 9.08 29.26
C ALA A 404 -14.26 7.78 28.61
N VAL A 405 -14.25 7.73 27.28
CA VAL A 405 -13.70 6.64 26.48
C VAL A 405 -12.60 7.20 25.58
N GLN A 406 -11.43 6.56 25.59
CA GLN A 406 -10.34 6.95 24.70
C GLN A 406 -10.48 6.22 23.36
N LEU A 407 -10.21 6.91 22.25
CA LEU A 407 -10.33 6.34 20.90
C LEU A 407 -8.95 6.09 20.29
N LEU A 408 -8.76 4.87 19.80
CA LEU A 408 -7.67 4.45 18.94
C LEU A 408 -8.26 4.04 17.59
N LEU A 409 -7.94 4.79 16.55
CA LEU A 409 -8.45 4.58 15.20
C LEU A 409 -7.30 4.20 14.27
N CYS A 410 -7.26 2.94 13.88
CA CYS A 410 -6.28 2.36 12.95
C CYS A 410 -6.94 2.11 11.59
N GLY A 411 -6.15 1.92 10.54
CA GLY A 411 -6.67 1.40 9.30
C GLY A 411 -5.92 1.83 8.05
N ASP A 412 -6.32 1.23 6.95
CA ASP A 412 -5.99 1.67 5.60
C ASP A 412 -7.08 2.64 5.13
N PHE A 413 -6.73 3.92 5.08
CA PHE A 413 -7.62 4.99 4.67
C PHE A 413 -7.54 5.27 3.17
N ASN A 414 -6.60 4.65 2.45
CA ASN A 414 -6.38 4.89 1.02
C ASN A 414 -6.29 6.39 0.67
N SER A 415 -5.79 7.21 1.59
CA SER A 415 -5.83 8.67 1.49
C SER A 415 -4.50 9.27 1.95
N LEU A 416 -3.94 10.17 1.14
CA LEU A 416 -2.65 10.83 1.42
C LEU A 416 -2.78 11.87 2.56
N PRO A 417 -1.68 12.29 3.20
CA PRO A 417 -1.71 13.23 4.33
C PRO A 417 -2.33 14.60 4.04
N ASP A 418 -2.34 15.02 2.77
CA ASP A 418 -2.93 16.28 2.27
C ASP A 418 -4.42 16.15 1.92
N SER A 419 -5.02 14.97 2.05
CA SER A 419 -6.43 14.73 1.74
C SER A 419 -7.40 15.32 2.76
N GLY A 420 -8.65 15.52 2.33
CA GLY A 420 -9.75 15.92 3.20
C GLY A 420 -10.07 14.89 4.29
N VAL A 421 -9.75 13.61 4.07
CA VAL A 421 -9.89 12.53 5.06
C VAL A 421 -8.98 12.78 6.26
N VAL A 422 -7.70 13.03 6.00
CA VAL A 422 -6.70 13.26 7.04
C VAL A 422 -6.91 14.64 7.69
N GLU A 423 -7.29 15.65 6.90
CA GLU A 423 -7.71 16.95 7.44
C GLU A 423 -8.87 16.80 8.43
N PHE A 424 -9.95 16.12 8.03
CA PHE A 424 -11.13 15.93 8.86
C PHE A 424 -10.77 15.25 10.18
N LEU A 425 -10.09 14.10 10.13
CA LEU A 425 -9.68 13.34 11.31
C LEU A 425 -8.70 14.11 12.21
N GLY A 426 -7.69 14.75 11.63
CA GLY A 426 -6.62 15.41 12.36
C GLY A 426 -7.02 16.78 12.95
N LYS A 427 -7.75 17.60 12.19
CA LYS A 427 -8.19 18.94 12.65
C LYS A 427 -9.52 18.89 13.40
N GLY A 428 -10.27 17.78 13.31
CA GLY A 428 -11.62 17.70 13.86
C GLY A 428 -12.68 18.37 13.00
N ARG A 429 -12.33 18.82 11.79
CA ARG A 429 -13.22 19.58 10.91
C ARG A 429 -12.74 19.58 9.46
N VAL A 430 -13.68 19.79 8.53
CA VAL A 430 -13.41 20.02 7.11
C VAL A 430 -14.48 20.93 6.51
N SER A 431 -14.11 21.76 5.53
CA SER A 431 -15.04 22.65 4.84
C SER A 431 -16.13 21.86 4.10
N MET A 432 -17.37 22.36 4.08
CA MET A 432 -18.44 21.82 3.23
C MET A 432 -18.19 21.99 1.73
N ASP A 433 -17.25 22.88 1.37
CA ASP A 433 -16.81 23.17 0.00
C ASP A 433 -15.41 22.58 -0.29
N HIS A 434 -15.00 21.55 0.46
CA HIS A 434 -13.69 20.93 0.26
C HIS A 434 -13.58 20.28 -1.14
N LEU A 435 -12.41 20.39 -1.78
CA LEU A 435 -12.15 19.93 -3.15
C LEU A 435 -12.44 18.42 -3.33
N ASP A 436 -12.21 17.62 -2.29
CA ASP A 436 -12.49 16.18 -2.32
C ASP A 436 -13.97 15.84 -2.49
N PHE A 437 -14.91 16.75 -2.19
CA PHE A 437 -16.31 16.55 -2.52
C PHE A 437 -16.62 16.75 -4.01
N LYS A 438 -15.66 17.26 -4.80
CA LYS A 438 -15.77 17.50 -6.25
C LYS A 438 -17.03 18.29 -6.65
N ASP A 439 -17.38 19.31 -5.84
CA ASP A 439 -18.59 20.13 -5.99
C ASP A 439 -19.91 19.32 -6.04
N MET A 440 -19.92 18.10 -5.51
CA MET A 440 -21.10 17.24 -5.52
C MET A 440 -22.08 17.58 -4.39
N GLY A 441 -23.37 17.36 -4.64
CA GLY A 441 -24.48 17.66 -3.71
C GLY A 441 -24.59 16.70 -2.50
N TYR A 442 -23.57 16.67 -1.62
CA TYR A 442 -23.58 15.90 -0.37
C TYR A 442 -23.97 16.73 0.87
N LYS A 443 -24.05 18.06 0.73
CA LYS A 443 -24.21 18.98 1.87
C LYS A 443 -25.45 18.67 2.73
N SER A 444 -26.60 18.52 2.11
CA SER A 444 -27.89 18.31 2.79
C SER A 444 -27.96 16.98 3.56
N CYS A 445 -27.40 15.90 3.02
CA CYS A 445 -27.38 14.60 3.70
C CYS A 445 -26.34 14.56 4.83
N LEU A 446 -25.14 15.10 4.62
CA LEU A 446 -24.08 15.12 5.63
C LEU A 446 -24.38 16.08 6.79
N GLN A 447 -25.09 17.18 6.55
CA GLN A 447 -25.53 18.11 7.61
C GLN A 447 -26.45 17.41 8.62
N ARG A 448 -27.33 16.51 8.16
CA ARG A 448 -28.20 15.72 9.04
C ARG A 448 -27.42 14.72 9.88
N LEU A 449 -26.33 14.18 9.33
CA LEU A 449 -25.47 13.21 10.00
C LEU A 449 -24.61 13.84 11.11
N LEU A 450 -23.89 14.92 10.80
CA LEU A 450 -22.81 15.42 11.67
C LEU A 450 -23.19 16.62 12.55
N SER A 451 -24.34 17.26 12.27
CA SER A 451 -24.89 18.43 12.97
C SER A 451 -24.03 19.74 12.96
N ASN A 452 -24.74 20.82 12.61
CA ASN A 452 -24.67 22.23 13.04
C ASN A 452 -23.99 23.34 12.21
N ASP A 453 -24.88 24.25 11.75
CA ASP A 453 -24.88 25.74 11.66
C ASP A 453 -23.70 26.52 11.06
N THR A 454 -22.57 25.88 10.81
CA THR A 454 -21.38 26.48 10.22
C THR A 454 -21.09 25.83 8.88
N ASN A 455 -20.35 26.49 7.98
CA ASN A 455 -19.99 25.95 6.65
C ASN A 455 -18.90 24.84 6.74
N GLU A 456 -18.82 24.13 7.86
CA GLU A 456 -17.83 23.09 8.17
C GLU A 456 -18.53 21.84 8.75
N PHE A 457 -18.06 20.65 8.38
CA PHE A 457 -18.38 19.40 9.07
C PHE A 457 -17.39 19.17 10.19
N THR A 458 -17.83 18.75 11.38
CA THR A 458 -16.96 18.65 12.56
C THR A 458 -17.14 17.35 13.35
N HIS A 459 -16.12 16.97 14.13
CA HIS A 459 -16.17 15.92 15.14
C HIS A 459 -15.32 16.29 16.38
N SER A 460 -15.58 15.67 17.52
CA SER A 460 -15.03 16.10 18.83
C SER A 460 -13.88 15.25 19.37
N PHE A 461 -13.40 14.25 18.64
CA PHE A 461 -12.43 13.25 19.13
C PHE A 461 -11.01 13.78 19.42
N LYS A 462 -10.64 14.96 18.90
CA LYS A 462 -9.30 15.56 19.08
C LYS A 462 -8.16 14.57 18.77
N LEU A 463 -8.20 13.95 17.60
CA LEU A 463 -7.22 12.95 17.20
C LEU A 463 -5.88 13.58 16.83
N ALA A 464 -4.83 12.77 16.93
CA ALA A 464 -3.52 13.02 16.35
C ALA A 464 -3.03 11.73 15.68
N SER A 465 -2.36 11.86 14.53
CA SER A 465 -1.67 10.73 13.90
C SER A 465 -0.39 10.42 14.68
N ALA A 466 -0.10 9.15 14.91
CA ALA A 466 1.17 8.70 15.48
C ALA A 466 2.35 8.89 14.51
N TYR A 467 2.08 8.85 13.20
CA TYR A 467 3.08 8.95 12.14
C TYR A 467 2.91 10.21 11.29
N ASN A 468 4.01 10.68 10.73
CA ASN A 468 4.07 11.74 9.73
C ASN A 468 5.10 11.38 8.63
N GLU A 469 5.17 12.20 7.59
CA GLU A 469 6.06 12.01 6.43
C GLU A 469 7.55 11.99 6.79
N ASP A 470 7.97 12.73 7.82
CA ASP A 470 9.36 12.76 8.27
C ASP A 470 9.79 11.44 8.91
N ILE A 471 8.85 10.73 9.55
CA ILE A 471 9.12 9.48 10.28
C ILE A 471 9.01 8.27 9.34
N MET A 472 7.91 8.21 8.57
CA MET A 472 7.62 7.09 7.68
C MET A 472 7.25 7.67 6.30
N PRO A 473 8.16 7.67 5.31
CA PRO A 473 7.91 8.32 4.03
C PRO A 473 6.81 7.63 3.21
N HIS A 474 6.56 6.35 3.45
CA HIS A 474 5.53 5.57 2.77
C HIS A 474 5.10 4.39 3.64
N THR A 475 3.80 4.09 3.62
CA THR A 475 3.23 2.91 4.27
C THR A 475 2.87 1.86 3.23
N ASN A 476 2.40 2.26 2.05
CA ASN A 476 2.29 1.39 0.87
C ASN A 476 3.47 1.66 -0.08
N TYR A 477 4.09 0.59 -0.58
CA TYR A 477 5.26 0.64 -1.45
C TYR A 477 5.09 -0.34 -2.62
N THR A 478 4.46 0.11 -3.70
CA THR A 478 4.37 -0.64 -4.97
C THR A 478 5.21 0.03 -6.04
N PHE A 479 5.32 -0.60 -7.22
CA PHE A 479 5.98 0.03 -8.36
C PHE A 479 5.30 1.35 -8.76
N ASP A 480 3.98 1.34 -8.94
CA ASP A 480 3.21 2.48 -9.46
C ASP A 480 2.87 3.53 -8.39
N PHE A 481 2.77 3.14 -7.12
CA PHE A 481 2.37 4.02 -6.02
C PHE A 481 3.24 3.82 -4.78
N LYS A 482 3.68 4.93 -4.18
CA LYS A 482 4.40 4.97 -2.91
C LYS A 482 3.86 6.16 -2.11
N GLY A 483 3.32 5.90 -0.93
CA GLY A 483 2.71 6.96 -0.12
C GLY A 483 2.21 6.48 1.23
N ILE A 484 1.80 7.44 2.06
CA ILE A 484 1.21 7.17 3.38
C ILE A 484 -0.30 7.09 3.19
N ILE A 485 -0.84 5.90 3.41
CA ILE A 485 -2.28 5.63 3.36
C ILE A 485 -2.79 4.85 4.57
N ASP A 486 -1.88 4.33 5.39
CA ASP A 486 -2.16 3.66 6.64
C ASP A 486 -1.91 4.60 7.81
N TYR A 487 -2.79 4.58 8.82
CA TYR A 487 -2.70 5.50 9.95
C TYR A 487 -3.02 4.81 11.28
N ILE A 488 -2.38 5.32 12.34
CA ILE A 488 -2.78 5.10 13.73
C ILE A 488 -3.10 6.46 14.34
N PHE A 489 -4.38 6.77 14.46
CA PHE A 489 -4.88 7.94 15.16
C PHE A 489 -5.19 7.60 16.61
N TYR A 490 -4.88 8.53 17.51
CA TYR A 490 -5.17 8.39 18.93
C TYR A 490 -5.75 9.70 19.50
N THR A 491 -6.60 9.59 20.52
CA THR A 491 -7.08 10.74 21.28
C THR A 491 -5.94 11.39 22.08
N LYS A 492 -5.51 12.59 21.67
CA LYS A 492 -4.32 13.27 22.25
C LYS A 492 -4.51 13.80 23.68
N THR A 493 -5.75 13.81 24.19
CA THR A 493 -6.03 14.25 25.57
C THR A 493 -5.76 13.14 26.59
N GLY A 494 -5.89 11.86 26.21
CA GLY A 494 -5.74 10.71 27.09
C GLY A 494 -4.55 9.81 26.77
N MET A 495 -3.89 9.97 25.62
CA MET A 495 -2.76 9.14 25.21
C MET A 495 -1.56 9.97 24.75
N VAL A 496 -0.36 9.47 25.04
CA VAL A 496 0.93 10.05 24.61
C VAL A 496 1.78 8.97 23.93
N PRO A 497 2.31 9.20 22.73
CA PRO A 497 3.21 8.26 22.08
C PRO A 497 4.60 8.33 22.72
N LEU A 498 5.13 7.15 23.09
CA LEU A 498 6.43 6.98 23.73
C LEU A 498 7.52 6.60 22.73
N GLY A 499 7.17 5.81 21.72
CA GLY A 499 8.07 5.40 20.65
C GLY A 499 7.33 4.82 19.46
N LEU A 500 8.02 4.76 18.32
CA LEU A 500 7.49 4.31 17.04
C LEU A 500 8.46 3.37 16.34
N LEU A 501 7.93 2.44 15.55
CA LEU A 501 8.73 1.67 14.61
C LEU A 501 9.01 2.50 13.35
N GLY A 502 10.29 2.74 13.06
CA GLY A 502 10.75 3.48 11.90
C GLY A 502 10.62 2.71 10.58
N PRO A 503 11.08 3.29 9.46
CA PRO A 503 10.90 2.73 8.13
C PRO A 503 11.85 1.55 7.85
N VAL A 504 11.57 0.82 6.76
CA VAL A 504 12.56 -0.09 6.16
C VAL A 504 13.74 0.74 5.63
N SER A 505 14.95 0.18 5.68
CA SER A 505 16.15 0.89 5.24
C SER A 505 16.06 1.26 3.75
N ASN A 506 16.05 2.57 3.47
CA ASN A 506 16.13 3.11 2.10
C ASN A 506 17.42 2.70 1.39
N ASP A 507 18.52 2.53 2.14
CA ASP A 507 19.79 2.05 1.58
C ASP A 507 19.65 0.60 1.11
N TRP A 508 19.00 -0.25 1.92
CA TRP A 508 18.75 -1.64 1.53
C TRP A 508 17.83 -1.74 0.31
N LEU A 509 16.74 -0.94 0.25
CA LEU A 509 15.85 -0.90 -0.92
C LEU A 509 16.61 -0.49 -2.19
N ARG A 510 17.46 0.54 -2.09
CA ARG A 510 18.27 1.05 -3.21
C ARG A 510 19.34 0.06 -3.66
N GLU A 511 20.13 -0.48 -2.74
CA GLU A 511 21.23 -1.42 -3.02
C GLU A 511 20.73 -2.72 -3.65
N ASN A 512 19.56 -3.19 -3.22
CA ASN A 512 18.94 -4.41 -3.75
C ASN A 512 17.97 -4.14 -4.90
N LYS A 513 17.86 -2.89 -5.37
CA LYS A 513 17.00 -2.45 -6.47
C LYS A 513 15.55 -2.92 -6.31
N VAL A 514 15.02 -2.81 -5.10
CA VAL A 514 13.63 -3.16 -4.79
C VAL A 514 12.75 -2.03 -5.29
N VAL A 515 12.01 -2.29 -6.36
CA VAL A 515 11.18 -1.27 -7.04
C VAL A 515 9.76 -1.16 -6.48
N GLY A 516 9.31 -2.20 -5.78
CA GLY A 516 7.99 -2.34 -5.17
C GLY A 516 7.92 -3.61 -4.31
N CYS A 517 6.88 -3.69 -3.48
CA CYS A 517 6.51 -4.80 -2.63
C CYS A 517 5.12 -5.34 -3.03
N PRO A 518 4.79 -6.62 -2.77
CA PRO A 518 5.57 -7.61 -2.04
C PRO A 518 6.88 -7.99 -2.73
N HIS A 519 7.82 -8.45 -1.94
CA HIS A 519 9.15 -8.91 -2.32
C HIS A 519 9.41 -10.25 -1.59
N PRO A 520 10.29 -11.14 -2.06
CA PRO A 520 10.66 -12.37 -1.35
C PRO A 520 10.91 -12.25 0.17
N HIS A 521 11.36 -11.08 0.63
CA HIS A 521 11.62 -10.77 2.04
C HIS A 521 10.60 -9.80 2.69
N ILE A 522 9.61 -9.32 1.94
CA ILE A 522 8.58 -8.38 2.41
C ILE A 522 7.22 -8.90 1.92
N PRO A 523 6.39 -9.50 2.79
CA PRO A 523 5.25 -10.31 2.36
C PRO A 523 3.98 -9.52 2.02
N SER A 524 3.97 -8.20 2.24
CA SER A 524 2.87 -7.30 1.90
C SER A 524 3.41 -6.12 1.09
N ASP A 525 2.56 -5.46 0.32
CA ASP A 525 2.86 -4.16 -0.27
C ASP A 525 2.75 -3.00 0.74
N HIS A 526 2.21 -3.27 1.92
CA HIS A 526 2.22 -2.34 3.05
C HIS A 526 3.30 -2.68 4.07
N PHE A 527 3.84 -1.66 4.74
CA PHE A 527 4.71 -1.81 5.89
C PHE A 527 3.91 -1.64 7.19
N PRO A 528 4.08 -2.52 8.19
CA PRO A 528 3.32 -2.38 9.42
C PRO A 528 3.74 -1.12 10.18
N LEU A 529 2.74 -0.45 10.74
CA LEU A 529 2.89 0.62 11.70
C LEU A 529 2.89 0.04 13.11
N LEU A 530 3.71 0.56 14.01
CA LEU A 530 3.77 0.13 15.41
C LEU A 530 4.12 1.32 16.31
N VAL A 531 3.23 1.63 17.24
CA VAL A 531 3.42 2.71 18.23
C VAL A 531 3.30 2.16 19.65
N GLU A 532 4.16 2.64 20.55
CA GLU A 532 3.98 2.48 21.99
C GLU A 532 3.27 3.72 22.55
N LEU A 533 2.15 3.50 23.24
CA LEU A 533 1.29 4.53 23.81
C LEU A 533 1.26 4.44 25.33
N GLU A 534 1.37 5.59 25.98
CA GLU A 534 1.03 5.78 27.39
C GLU A 534 -0.43 6.25 27.49
N LEU A 535 -1.31 5.40 28.02
CA LEU A 535 -2.70 5.73 28.32
C LEU A 535 -2.84 6.23 29.75
N MET A 536 -3.34 7.44 29.89
CA MET A 536 -3.57 8.11 31.16
C MET A 536 -4.98 7.82 31.67
N HIS A 537 -5.12 7.62 32.99
CA HIS A 537 -6.45 7.61 33.59
C HIS A 537 -7.03 9.03 33.62
N THR A 538 -8.13 9.26 32.90
CA THR A 538 -8.89 10.50 32.98
C THR A 538 -9.89 10.40 34.12
N ALA A 539 -9.41 10.45 35.37
CA ALA A 539 -10.27 10.85 36.47
C ALA A 539 -10.66 12.32 36.19
N SER A 540 -11.95 12.58 36.00
CA SER A 540 -12.45 13.95 36.17
C SER A 540 -11.89 14.44 37.50
N GLN A 541 -11.13 15.53 37.49
CA GLN A 541 -10.73 16.22 38.71
C GLN A 541 -11.98 16.28 39.60
N GLN A 542 -12.00 15.53 40.71
CA GLN A 542 -13.02 15.71 41.71
C GLN A 542 -12.91 17.17 42.09
N ALA A 543 -13.93 17.97 41.75
CA ALA A 543 -14.13 19.23 42.44
C ALA A 543 -14.11 18.87 43.94
N PRO A 544 -13.32 19.59 44.76
CA PRO A 544 -13.19 19.24 46.16
C PRO A 544 -14.60 19.11 46.76
N PRO A 545 -14.85 18.08 47.59
CA PRO A 545 -16.17 17.86 48.16
C PRO A 545 -16.56 19.12 48.91
N ASN A 546 -17.70 19.71 48.50
CA ASN A 546 -18.42 20.80 49.16
C ASN A 546 -17.74 21.29 50.45
N GLY A 547 -16.88 22.30 50.30
CA GLY A 547 -16.37 23.04 51.44
C GLY A 547 -17.54 23.69 52.16
N LEU A 548 -17.89 23.13 53.31
CA LEU A 548 -18.78 23.75 54.29
C LEU A 548 -18.32 25.19 54.57
N ILE A 549 -19.32 26.07 54.53
CA ILE A 549 -19.36 27.50 54.81
C ILE A 549 -18.45 27.90 55.99
N ASN A 550 -17.71 29.01 55.83
CA ASN A 550 -17.44 29.93 56.95
C ASN A 550 -17.94 31.32 56.57
N ARG A 551 -19.15 31.66 57.06
CA ARG A 551 -19.55 33.06 57.28
C ARG A 551 -18.71 33.57 58.45
N ARG A 552 -17.95 34.63 58.22
CA ARG A 552 -17.67 35.64 59.24
C ARG A 552 -17.98 37.00 58.65
#